data_AF-A0A0F9IIR0-F1
#
_entry.id   AF-A0A0F9IIR0-F1
#
_cell.length_a   1.000
_cell.length_b   1.000
_cell.length_c   1.000
_cell.angle_alpha   90.00
_cell.angle_beta   90.00
_cell.angle_gamma   90.00
#
_symmetry.space_group_name_H-M   'P 1'
#
loop_
_entity.id
_entity.type
_entity.pdbx_description
1 polymer ?
#
loop_
_entity_poly.entity_id
_entity_poly.type
_entity_poly.pdbx_seq_one_letter_code
_entity_poly.pdbx_strand_id
1 'polypeptide(L)'
;MAVPTTRTLEPIYAEASLADANNGNANWARGEISPLDQKSNTGWLACLYGGIQTGDDWARVNIPVFEQRVPDFNTAQWSYYLTNTETMGVNIVIWVHDPKDFDKRAEITQLGSTVTVTAGWNAEQFTTATTGMFYYGENVTLPDGTATDLTAGTQYTWAQFQTDNVFSTWTIYRITLEYGWEASGTFEEAYVADIKLNGMPIFLRPDSGGSGRIAKRSVTATTSAIANTLAPKTPFRLLSFDIEINTAGTTSESLTITKDALAGATYDVLILTQNTKTPAITSLHVPFGVGYEYEGGDELDCAWPNTENRTYGLTWTYQTVF
;
A
#
# COMPACT_ATOMS: atom_id res chain seq x y z
N MET A 1 -22.18 -35.08 -28.09
CA MET A 1 -21.47 -34.07 -27.27
C MET A 1 -22.10 -32.73 -27.56
N ALA A 2 -22.81 -32.13 -26.60
CA ALA A 2 -23.36 -30.79 -26.76
C ALA A 2 -22.22 -29.78 -26.59
N VAL A 3 -21.98 -28.95 -27.61
CA VAL A 3 -21.05 -27.83 -27.51
C VAL A 3 -21.67 -26.81 -26.55
N PRO A 4 -20.98 -26.38 -25.49
CA PRO A 4 -21.48 -25.34 -24.60
C PRO A 4 -21.78 -24.07 -25.41
N THR A 5 -23.03 -23.60 -25.40
CA THR A 5 -23.48 -22.41 -26.15
C THR A 5 -23.27 -21.10 -25.39
N THR A 6 -22.74 -21.16 -24.17
CA THR A 6 -22.46 -20.00 -23.33
C THR A 6 -20.96 -19.90 -23.07
N ARG A 7 -20.33 -18.86 -23.62
CA ARG A 7 -18.97 -18.45 -23.23
C ARG A 7 -19.11 -17.52 -22.03
N THR A 8 -18.65 -17.96 -20.87
CA THR A 8 -18.39 -17.04 -19.74
C THR A 8 -17.24 -16.14 -20.18
N LEU A 9 -17.51 -14.86 -20.35
CA LEU A 9 -16.45 -13.88 -20.56
C LEU A 9 -15.70 -13.70 -19.24
N GLU A 10 -14.38 -13.54 -19.33
CA GLU A 10 -13.62 -13.13 -18.16
C GLU A 10 -14.09 -11.75 -17.70
N PRO A 11 -14.17 -11.51 -16.38
CA PRO A 11 -14.51 -10.18 -15.88
C PRO A 11 -13.44 -9.18 -16.33
N ILE A 12 -13.85 -7.97 -16.69
CA ILE A 12 -12.93 -6.90 -17.14
C ILE A 12 -11.94 -6.48 -16.04
N TYR A 13 -12.29 -6.70 -14.77
CA TYR A 13 -11.42 -6.47 -13.62
C TYR A 13 -11.18 -7.78 -12.88
N ALA A 14 -9.91 -8.10 -12.63
CA ALA A 14 -9.52 -9.31 -11.92
C ALA A 14 -9.52 -9.11 -10.39
N GLU A 15 -9.11 -10.15 -9.65
CA GLU A 15 -8.96 -10.07 -8.19
C GLU A 15 -7.94 -9.00 -7.81
N ALA A 16 -8.29 -8.19 -6.81
CA ALA A 16 -7.39 -7.18 -6.28
C ALA A 16 -6.24 -7.83 -5.48
N SER A 17 -5.05 -7.25 -5.56
CA SER A 17 -3.90 -7.62 -4.74
C SER A 17 -3.30 -6.40 -4.07
N LEU A 18 -2.35 -6.61 -3.16
CA LEU A 18 -1.65 -5.54 -2.46
C LEU A 18 -0.18 -5.51 -2.86
N ALA A 19 0.39 -4.31 -2.88
CA ALA A 19 1.82 -4.10 -3.05
C ALA A 19 2.27 -2.86 -2.28
N ASP A 20 3.54 -2.82 -1.94
CA ASP A 20 4.20 -1.69 -1.31
C ASP A 20 5.66 -1.59 -1.76
N ALA A 21 6.28 -0.46 -1.47
CA ALA A 21 7.70 -0.24 -1.67
C ALA A 21 8.29 0.66 -0.56
N ASN A 22 9.60 0.47 -0.33
CA ASN A 22 10.42 1.25 0.59
C ASN A 22 9.86 1.25 2.03
N ASN A 23 9.53 2.41 2.61
CA ASN A 23 8.94 2.52 3.96
C ASN A 23 7.41 2.31 3.98
N GLY A 24 6.79 2.12 2.81
CA GLY A 24 5.39 1.75 2.71
C GLY A 24 5.14 0.30 3.14
N ASN A 25 3.87 0.00 3.45
CA ASN A 25 3.44 -1.35 3.77
C ASN A 25 1.97 -1.56 3.40
N ALA A 26 1.63 -2.69 2.77
CA ALA A 26 0.25 -3.02 2.44
C ALA A 26 -0.15 -4.39 2.98
N ASN A 27 -1.26 -4.47 3.71
CA ASN A 27 -1.83 -5.74 4.17
C ASN A 27 -3.36 -5.77 4.14
N TRP A 28 -3.93 -6.98 4.02
CA TRP A 28 -5.35 -7.17 4.22
C TRP A 28 -5.66 -7.04 5.70
N ALA A 29 -6.70 -6.29 6.04
CA ALA A 29 -7.21 -6.12 7.39
C ALA A 29 -8.70 -6.47 7.41
N ARG A 30 -9.16 -7.10 8.49
CA ARG A 30 -10.58 -7.35 8.66
C ARG A 30 -11.20 -6.24 9.50
N GLY A 31 -12.30 -5.66 9.02
CA GLY A 31 -13.04 -4.63 9.74
C GLY A 31 -13.80 -5.21 10.93
N GLU A 32 -13.10 -5.70 11.96
CA GLU A 32 -13.75 -6.38 13.10
C GLU A 32 -14.21 -5.40 14.18
N ILE A 33 -13.73 -4.16 14.17
CA ILE A 33 -14.00 -3.16 15.21
C ILE A 33 -14.28 -1.80 14.55
N SER A 34 -15.29 -1.09 15.07
CA SER A 34 -15.57 0.29 14.68
C SER A 34 -14.32 1.18 14.83
N PRO A 35 -14.05 2.08 13.85
CA PRO A 35 -14.93 2.45 12.74
C PRO A 35 -14.79 1.59 11.47
N LEU A 36 -13.94 0.57 11.50
CA LEU A 36 -13.53 -0.21 10.32
C LEU A 36 -14.57 -1.27 9.91
N ASP A 37 -15.51 -1.62 10.78
CA ASP A 37 -16.61 -2.57 10.53
C ASP A 37 -17.79 -1.98 9.74
N GLN A 38 -17.76 -0.67 9.44
CA GLN A 38 -18.89 0.06 8.87
C GLN A 38 -19.01 -0.05 7.33
N LYS A 39 -17.94 -0.44 6.65
CA LYS A 39 -17.85 -0.44 5.18
C LYS A 39 -17.21 -1.74 4.67
N SER A 40 -17.03 -1.83 3.35
CA SER A 40 -16.66 -3.03 2.60
C SER A 40 -17.78 -4.06 2.51
N ASN A 41 -18.03 -4.52 1.29
CA ASN A 41 -19.02 -5.55 1.00
C ASN A 41 -18.56 -6.97 1.35
N THR A 42 -17.26 -7.17 1.63
CA THR A 42 -16.69 -8.46 2.03
C THR A 42 -16.28 -8.51 3.51
N GLY A 43 -16.30 -7.36 4.20
CA GLY A 43 -15.72 -7.20 5.54
C GLY A 43 -14.19 -7.11 5.55
N TRP A 44 -13.53 -7.15 4.39
CA TRP A 44 -12.09 -6.95 4.25
C TRP A 44 -11.78 -5.54 3.75
N LEU A 45 -10.69 -5.00 4.28
CA LEU A 45 -10.12 -3.70 3.94
C LEU A 45 -8.68 -3.90 3.46
N ALA A 46 -8.22 -3.02 2.59
CA ALA A 46 -6.79 -2.88 2.32
C ALA A 46 -6.21 -1.83 3.26
N CYS A 47 -5.38 -2.25 4.21
CA CYS A 47 -4.58 -1.34 5.04
C CYS A 47 -3.34 -0.93 4.25
N LEU A 48 -3.25 0.35 3.94
CA LEU A 48 -2.15 0.99 3.22
C LEU A 48 -1.44 1.91 4.21
N TYR A 49 -0.23 1.56 4.61
CA TYR A 49 0.65 2.40 5.41
C TYR A 49 1.63 3.12 4.48
N GLY A 50 1.59 4.46 4.45
CA GLY A 50 2.48 5.23 3.59
C GLY A 50 3.89 5.39 4.18
N GLY A 51 4.01 5.44 5.50
CA GLY A 51 5.29 5.50 6.19
C GLY A 51 6.01 6.83 6.07
N ILE A 52 7.28 6.84 6.53
CA ILE A 52 8.17 8.00 6.43
C ILE A 52 8.58 8.17 4.96
N GLN A 53 8.39 9.37 4.43
CA GLN A 53 8.66 9.67 3.03
C GLN A 53 10.12 10.00 2.76
N THR A 54 10.69 9.26 1.82
CA THR A 54 12.05 9.37 1.29
C THR A 54 12.08 9.51 -0.24
N GLY A 55 10.90 9.60 -0.88
CA GLY A 55 10.71 10.03 -2.26
C GLY A 55 9.89 9.08 -3.13
N ASP A 56 9.79 7.79 -2.76
CA ASP A 56 9.01 6.80 -3.50
C ASP A 56 8.45 5.72 -2.54
N ASP A 57 7.97 6.14 -1.37
CA ASP A 57 7.43 5.26 -0.35
C ASP A 57 5.91 5.16 -0.52
N TRP A 58 5.40 3.97 -0.80
CA TRP A 58 4.00 3.81 -1.12
C TRP A 58 3.46 2.44 -0.73
N ALA A 59 2.15 2.41 -0.53
CA ALA A 59 1.33 1.21 -0.40
C ALA A 59 0.12 1.34 -1.32
N ARG A 60 -0.27 0.24 -1.98
CA ARG A 60 -1.39 0.27 -2.92
C ARG A 60 -2.20 -1.00 -3.04
N VAL A 61 -3.43 -0.81 -3.49
CA VAL A 61 -4.28 -1.87 -4.06
C VAL A 61 -4.02 -1.93 -5.57
N ASN A 62 -3.70 -3.11 -6.10
CA ASN A 62 -3.62 -3.37 -7.53
C ASN A 62 -4.89 -4.06 -8.03
N ILE A 63 -5.45 -3.55 -9.12
CA ILE A 63 -6.61 -4.13 -9.79
C ILE A 63 -6.22 -4.36 -11.26
N PRO A 64 -5.92 -5.61 -11.65
CA PRO A 64 -5.64 -5.91 -13.04
C PRO A 64 -6.87 -5.65 -13.91
N VAL A 65 -6.64 -5.06 -15.09
CA VAL A 65 -7.70 -4.72 -16.05
C VAL A 65 -7.42 -5.47 -17.34
N PHE A 66 -8.45 -6.12 -17.89
CA PHE A 66 -8.33 -6.89 -19.12
C PHE A 66 -8.42 -5.98 -20.36
N GLU A 67 -7.38 -5.16 -20.55
CA GLU A 67 -7.15 -4.33 -21.74
C GLU A 67 -8.33 -3.42 -22.11
N GLN A 68 -8.91 -2.74 -21.11
CA GLN A 68 -10.02 -1.80 -21.35
C GLN A 68 -9.51 -0.57 -22.10
N ARG A 69 -10.17 -0.14 -23.19
CA ARG A 69 -9.75 1.11 -23.86
C ARG A 69 -9.97 2.33 -22.98
N VAL A 70 -9.07 3.31 -23.06
CA VAL A 70 -9.17 4.58 -22.30
C VAL A 70 -10.53 5.28 -22.50
N PRO A 71 -11.09 5.40 -23.72
CA PRO A 71 -12.41 6.01 -23.92
C PRO A 71 -13.58 5.26 -23.26
N ASP A 72 -13.41 3.99 -22.92
CA ASP A 72 -14.46 3.16 -22.33
C ASP A 72 -14.49 3.22 -20.80
N PHE A 73 -13.49 3.84 -20.17
CA PHE A 73 -13.42 4.06 -18.73
C PHE A 73 -13.95 5.45 -18.36
N ASN A 74 -15.01 5.54 -17.58
CA ASN A 74 -15.77 6.79 -17.40
C ASN A 74 -15.94 7.22 -15.95
N THR A 75 -16.00 6.26 -15.01
CA THR A 75 -16.23 6.58 -13.59
C THR A 75 -15.47 5.65 -12.67
N ALA A 76 -15.08 6.20 -11.52
CA ALA A 76 -14.52 5.45 -10.42
C ALA A 76 -14.94 6.10 -9.11
N GLN A 77 -15.15 5.29 -8.09
CA GLN A 77 -15.50 5.74 -6.75
C GLN A 77 -14.75 4.86 -5.76
N TRP A 78 -14.17 5.46 -4.74
CA TRP A 78 -13.57 4.70 -3.66
C TRP A 78 -13.78 5.39 -2.33
N SER A 79 -13.75 4.59 -1.27
CA SER A 79 -13.89 5.08 0.10
C SER A 79 -12.76 4.51 0.96
N TYR A 80 -12.25 5.33 1.87
CA TYR A 80 -11.14 4.98 2.74
C TYR A 80 -11.24 5.66 4.09
N TYR A 81 -10.68 5.05 5.13
CA TYR A 81 -10.55 5.63 6.46
C TYR A 81 -9.11 6.03 6.71
N LEU A 82 -8.84 7.28 7.11
CA LEU A 82 -7.52 7.72 7.54
C LEU A 82 -7.44 7.70 9.07
N THR A 83 -6.35 7.15 9.64
CA THR A 83 -6.12 7.19 11.10
C THR A 83 -5.77 8.59 11.59
N ASN A 84 -5.16 9.41 10.74
CA ASN A 84 -4.77 10.78 11.05
C ASN A 84 -5.18 11.76 9.95
N THR A 85 -5.02 13.05 10.23
CA THR A 85 -5.18 14.11 9.23
C THR A 85 -3.91 14.17 8.39
N GLU A 86 -4.06 14.06 7.08
CA GLU A 86 -2.95 13.87 6.14
C GLU A 86 -2.97 14.96 5.06
N THR A 87 -1.83 15.22 4.41
CA THR A 87 -1.73 16.20 3.32
C THR A 87 -2.38 15.73 2.02
N MET A 88 -2.53 14.42 1.86
CA MET A 88 -3.26 13.77 0.78
C MET A 88 -4.05 12.55 1.29
N GLY A 89 -5.07 12.18 0.53
CA GLY A 89 -5.80 10.93 0.67
C GLY A 89 -5.29 9.84 -0.27
N VAL A 90 -6.14 8.86 -0.55
CA VAL A 90 -5.80 7.73 -1.43
C VAL A 90 -5.99 8.12 -2.89
N ASN A 91 -4.91 8.09 -3.66
CA ASN A 91 -4.86 8.42 -5.09
C ASN A 91 -5.48 7.30 -5.93
N ILE A 92 -5.87 7.62 -7.17
CA ILE A 92 -6.11 6.61 -8.22
C ILE A 92 -5.10 6.81 -9.34
N VAL A 93 -4.47 5.71 -9.78
CA VAL A 93 -3.53 5.68 -10.91
C VAL A 93 -4.01 4.68 -11.94
N ILE A 94 -4.13 5.15 -13.19
CA ILE A 94 -4.59 4.36 -14.34
C ILE A 94 -3.38 4.07 -15.21
N TRP A 95 -3.00 2.80 -15.28
CA TRP A 95 -1.85 2.34 -16.06
C TRP A 95 -2.29 1.96 -17.45
N VAL A 96 -1.71 2.63 -18.44
CA VAL A 96 -2.05 2.49 -19.86
C VAL A 96 -0.83 2.10 -20.70
N HIS A 97 -1.08 1.44 -21.83
CA HIS A 97 -0.04 1.10 -22.80
C HIS A 97 -0.56 1.05 -24.23
N ASP A 98 0.35 1.08 -25.21
CA ASP A 98 0.00 0.83 -26.61
C ASP A 98 -0.30 -0.67 -26.80
N PRO A 99 -1.52 -1.06 -27.21
CA PRO A 99 -1.89 -2.47 -27.37
C PRO A 99 -1.07 -3.22 -28.44
N LYS A 100 -0.26 -2.52 -29.23
CA LYS A 100 0.63 -3.09 -30.26
C LYS A 100 2.10 -3.02 -29.90
N ASP A 101 2.47 -2.27 -28.85
CA ASP A 101 3.87 -2.00 -28.50
C ASP A 101 4.02 -1.83 -26.97
N PHE A 102 4.41 -2.91 -26.31
CA PHE A 102 4.54 -2.94 -24.85
C PHE A 102 5.71 -2.11 -24.31
N ASP A 103 6.57 -1.54 -25.15
CA ASP A 103 7.63 -0.61 -24.75
C ASP A 103 7.11 0.83 -24.58
N LYS A 104 5.81 1.05 -24.84
CA LYS A 104 5.13 2.35 -24.70
C LYS A 104 4.08 2.30 -23.61
N ARG A 105 4.30 3.06 -22.54
CA ARG A 105 3.46 3.02 -21.33
C ARG A 105 3.34 4.39 -20.69
N ALA A 106 2.26 4.58 -19.95
CA ALA A 106 2.10 5.72 -19.08
C ALA A 106 1.28 5.37 -17.85
N GLU A 107 1.43 6.18 -16.82
CA GLU A 107 0.55 6.27 -15.68
C GLU A 107 -0.24 7.58 -15.77
N ILE A 108 -1.55 7.53 -15.55
CA ILE A 108 -2.41 8.71 -15.46
C ILE A 108 -2.96 8.78 -14.04
N THR A 109 -2.59 9.81 -13.31
CA THR A 109 -2.80 9.92 -11.87
C THR A 109 -3.79 11.02 -11.54
N GLN A 110 -4.75 10.72 -10.67
CA GLN A 110 -5.51 11.70 -9.91
C GLN A 110 -5.10 11.60 -8.44
N LEU A 111 -4.66 12.73 -7.88
CA LEU A 111 -4.39 12.83 -6.44
C LEU A 111 -5.70 12.75 -5.64
N GLY A 112 -5.68 11.97 -4.56
CA GLY A 112 -6.79 11.78 -3.63
C GLY A 112 -6.95 12.99 -2.74
N SER A 113 -7.45 14.10 -3.31
CA SER A 113 -7.48 15.44 -2.75
C SER A 113 -6.11 16.15 -2.73
N THR A 114 -6.08 17.38 -3.24
CA THR A 114 -4.91 18.29 -3.16
C THR A 114 -4.96 19.20 -1.94
N VAL A 115 -5.91 18.95 -1.03
CA VAL A 115 -6.05 19.66 0.24
C VAL A 115 -5.99 18.66 1.37
N THR A 116 -5.53 19.13 2.53
CA THR A 116 -5.49 18.35 3.77
C THR A 116 -6.78 17.58 3.99
N VAL A 117 -6.66 16.27 4.14
CA VAL A 117 -7.77 15.33 4.33
C VAL A 117 -7.84 14.98 5.80
N THR A 118 -9.01 15.17 6.40
CA THR A 118 -9.20 14.90 7.83
C THR A 118 -9.19 13.41 8.14
N ALA A 119 -8.73 13.07 9.34
CA ALA A 119 -8.90 11.73 9.92
C ALA A 119 -10.37 11.30 9.84
N GLY A 120 -10.61 10.00 9.62
CA GLY A 120 -11.95 9.44 9.47
C GLY A 120 -12.27 8.90 8.08
N TRP A 121 -13.55 8.59 7.87
CA TRP A 121 -14.05 8.09 6.60
C TRP A 121 -14.12 9.21 5.55
N ASN A 122 -13.38 9.02 4.47
CA ASN A 122 -13.37 9.85 3.28
C ASN A 122 -13.90 9.06 2.08
N ALA A 123 -14.28 9.77 1.04
CA ALA A 123 -14.71 9.18 -0.23
C ALA A 123 -14.34 10.10 -1.38
N GLU A 124 -13.89 9.49 -2.45
CA GLU A 124 -13.45 10.19 -3.66
C GLU A 124 -14.22 9.69 -4.86
N GLN A 125 -14.38 10.58 -5.83
CA GLN A 125 -15.07 10.29 -7.06
C GLN A 125 -14.30 10.84 -8.25
N PHE A 126 -14.36 10.03 -9.30
CA PHE A 126 -13.76 10.30 -10.58
C PHE A 126 -14.86 10.21 -11.65
N THR A 127 -14.90 11.20 -12.52
CA THR A 127 -15.76 11.27 -13.70
C THR A 127 -14.96 11.80 -14.89
N THR A 128 -15.53 11.74 -16.10
CA THR A 128 -14.91 12.32 -17.30
C THR A 128 -14.61 13.82 -17.18
N ALA A 129 -15.38 14.55 -16.36
CA ALA A 129 -15.21 15.98 -16.12
C ALA A 129 -14.22 16.31 -14.98
N THR A 130 -13.70 15.30 -14.27
CA THR A 130 -12.77 15.51 -13.16
C THR A 130 -11.47 16.12 -13.66
N THR A 131 -11.14 17.30 -13.13
CA THR A 131 -9.87 18.01 -13.37
C THR A 131 -8.77 17.50 -12.43
N GLY A 132 -7.52 17.79 -12.77
CA GLY A 132 -6.39 17.53 -11.86
C GLY A 132 -5.63 16.24 -12.18
N MET A 133 -5.93 15.60 -13.31
CA MET A 133 -5.22 14.41 -13.76
C MET A 133 -3.96 14.76 -14.53
N PHE A 134 -2.85 14.11 -14.24
CA PHE A 134 -1.61 14.28 -15.00
C PHE A 134 -1.04 12.93 -15.37
N TYR A 135 -0.06 12.90 -16.27
CA TYR A 135 0.60 11.67 -16.65
C TYR A 135 2.12 11.80 -16.62
N TYR A 136 2.77 10.64 -16.44
CA TYR A 136 4.17 10.40 -16.76
C TYR A 136 4.25 9.09 -17.56
N GLY A 137 5.24 8.95 -18.42
CA GLY A 137 5.33 7.76 -19.28
C GLY A 137 6.56 7.69 -20.14
N GLU A 138 6.74 6.53 -20.76
CA GLU A 138 7.85 6.17 -21.63
C GLU A 138 7.32 6.08 -23.06
N ASN A 139 7.96 6.80 -23.99
CA ASN A 139 7.68 6.73 -25.43
C ASN A 139 6.20 6.96 -25.81
N VAL A 140 5.53 7.95 -25.19
CA VAL A 140 4.10 8.27 -25.40
C VAL A 140 3.84 8.84 -26.80
N THR A 141 3.86 7.95 -27.79
CA THR A 141 3.76 8.22 -29.23
C THR A 141 3.01 7.09 -29.93
N LEU A 142 2.36 7.38 -31.05
CA LEU A 142 1.77 6.40 -31.97
C LEU A 142 2.84 5.62 -32.74
N PRO A 143 2.49 4.51 -33.42
CA PRO A 143 3.43 3.74 -34.24
C PRO A 143 4.09 4.52 -35.39
N ASP A 144 3.47 5.60 -35.86
CA ASP A 144 4.03 6.49 -36.89
C ASP A 144 4.95 7.59 -36.31
N GLY A 145 5.19 7.58 -35.00
CA GLY A 145 6.00 8.55 -34.28
C GLY A 145 5.25 9.80 -33.82
N THR A 146 3.95 9.92 -34.08
CA THR A 146 3.13 11.06 -33.62
C THR A 146 3.03 11.06 -32.09
N ALA A 147 3.42 12.15 -31.43
CA ALA A 147 3.35 12.29 -29.98
C ALA A 147 1.95 12.69 -29.49
N THR A 148 1.70 12.48 -28.19
CA THR A 148 0.49 13.01 -27.51
C THR A 148 0.45 14.53 -27.58
N ASP A 149 -0.77 15.08 -27.65
CA ASP A 149 -1.00 16.53 -27.58
C ASP A 149 -0.95 17.06 -26.13
N LEU A 150 -0.88 16.16 -25.15
CA LEU A 150 -0.76 16.48 -23.73
C LEU A 150 0.71 16.61 -23.31
N THR A 151 0.95 17.39 -22.26
CA THR A 151 2.29 17.60 -21.68
C THR A 151 2.40 16.89 -20.34
N ALA A 152 3.42 16.04 -20.16
CA ALA A 152 3.65 15.31 -18.92
C ALA A 152 3.72 16.26 -17.70
N GLY A 153 3.16 15.82 -16.57
CA GLY A 153 3.05 16.62 -15.34
C GLY A 153 2.05 17.79 -15.39
N THR A 154 1.45 18.09 -16.55
CA THR A 154 0.37 19.10 -16.65
C THR A 154 -0.97 18.46 -16.28
N GLN A 155 -1.81 19.20 -15.57
CA GLN A 155 -3.13 18.75 -15.17
C GLN A 155 -4.18 18.94 -16.28
N TYR A 156 -4.95 17.90 -16.52
CA TYR A 156 -6.01 17.82 -17.50
C TYR A 156 -7.27 17.21 -16.88
N THR A 157 -8.35 17.23 -17.65
CA THR A 157 -9.53 16.42 -17.41
C THR A 157 -9.36 15.03 -18.02
N TRP A 158 -10.08 14.05 -17.50
CA TRP A 158 -10.10 12.73 -18.13
C TRP A 158 -10.67 12.72 -19.54
N ALA A 159 -11.69 13.54 -19.82
CA ALA A 159 -12.22 13.70 -21.17
C ALA A 159 -11.13 14.09 -22.17
N GLN A 160 -10.14 14.90 -21.76
CA GLN A 160 -9.01 15.24 -22.63
C GLN A 160 -8.13 14.01 -22.93
N PHE A 161 -7.83 13.17 -21.94
CA PHE A 161 -7.15 11.88 -22.17
C PHE A 161 -7.96 10.96 -23.10
N GLN A 162 -9.28 10.89 -22.94
CA GLN A 162 -10.15 10.07 -23.80
C GLN A 162 -10.19 10.53 -25.26
N THR A 163 -9.93 11.82 -25.52
CA THR A 163 -9.92 12.39 -26.88
C THR A 163 -8.53 12.64 -27.45
N ASP A 164 -7.47 12.49 -26.64
CA ASP A 164 -6.08 12.64 -27.08
C ASP A 164 -5.72 11.64 -28.17
N ASN A 165 -4.92 12.08 -29.15
CA ASN A 165 -4.56 11.31 -30.33
C ASN A 165 -3.82 10.00 -30.00
N VAL A 166 -3.05 9.94 -28.91
CA VAL A 166 -2.35 8.73 -28.43
C VAL A 166 -3.25 7.97 -27.47
N PHE A 167 -3.64 8.58 -26.35
CA PHE A 167 -4.30 7.86 -25.25
C PHE A 167 -5.65 7.27 -25.64
N SER A 168 -6.41 7.89 -26.56
CA SER A 168 -7.69 7.33 -27.06
C SER A 168 -7.54 5.99 -27.79
N THR A 169 -6.32 5.64 -28.21
CA THR A 169 -5.96 4.39 -28.88
C THR A 169 -5.36 3.35 -27.94
N TRP A 170 -4.94 3.77 -26.75
CA TRP A 170 -4.29 2.92 -25.74
C TRP A 170 -5.30 2.18 -24.87
N THR A 171 -4.81 1.17 -24.17
CA THR A 171 -5.60 0.32 -23.28
C THR A 171 -5.08 0.38 -21.85
N ILE A 172 -6.00 0.23 -20.90
CA ILE A 172 -5.77 0.15 -19.47
C ILE A 172 -5.53 -1.32 -19.12
N TYR A 173 -4.37 -1.60 -18.53
CA TYR A 173 -3.99 -2.96 -18.11
C TYR A 173 -3.98 -3.11 -16.58
N ARG A 174 -3.97 -2.00 -15.83
CA ARG A 174 -4.00 -1.98 -14.38
C ARG A 174 -4.55 -0.66 -13.86
N ILE A 175 -5.33 -0.72 -12.79
CA ILE A 175 -5.70 0.45 -11.98
C ILE A 175 -5.15 0.21 -10.57
N THR A 176 -4.56 1.23 -9.97
CA THR A 176 -4.09 1.18 -8.59
C THR A 176 -4.73 2.27 -7.74
N LEU A 177 -4.94 1.97 -6.46
CA LEU A 177 -5.32 2.94 -5.43
C LEU A 177 -4.11 3.08 -4.51
N GLU A 178 -3.45 4.23 -4.54
CA GLU A 178 -2.11 4.41 -3.97
C GLU A 178 -2.12 5.41 -2.82
N TYR A 179 -1.25 5.18 -1.84
CA TYR A 179 -1.11 6.02 -0.67
C TYR A 179 0.35 6.09 -0.24
N GLY A 180 0.78 7.26 0.24
CA GLY A 180 2.16 7.50 0.69
C GLY A 180 3.04 8.27 -0.29
N TRP A 181 2.77 8.30 -1.60
CA TRP A 181 3.68 8.85 -2.63
C TRP A 181 3.91 10.38 -2.59
N GLU A 182 4.54 10.90 -1.52
CA GLU A 182 4.94 12.30 -1.38
C GLU A 182 6.46 12.46 -1.21
N ALA A 183 6.96 13.65 -1.52
CA ALA A 183 8.39 13.93 -1.43
C ALA A 183 8.93 13.98 0.01
N SER A 184 8.05 14.21 1.00
CA SER A 184 8.40 14.33 2.41
C SER A 184 7.18 14.15 3.31
N GLY A 185 7.38 13.84 4.58
CA GLY A 185 6.31 13.68 5.56
C GLY A 185 6.27 12.29 6.16
N THR A 186 5.20 12.01 6.90
CA THR A 186 4.93 10.69 7.46
C THR A 186 3.45 10.44 7.30
N PHE A 187 3.10 9.35 6.62
CA PHE A 187 1.74 8.94 6.36
C PHE A 187 1.43 7.75 7.25
N GLU A 188 0.35 7.84 8.02
CA GLU A 188 -0.08 6.72 8.86
C GLU A 188 -0.84 5.67 8.04
N GLU A 189 -1.92 5.11 8.57
CA GLU A 189 -2.66 4.03 7.93
C GLU A 189 -3.91 4.57 7.24
N ALA A 190 -4.10 4.15 5.99
CA ALA A 190 -5.32 4.35 5.22
C ALA A 190 -5.98 3.00 4.96
N TYR A 191 -7.25 2.85 5.36
CA TYR A 191 -8.02 1.62 5.17
C TYR A 191 -8.99 1.78 4.01
N VAL A 192 -8.64 1.27 2.83
CA VAL A 192 -9.52 1.29 1.64
C VAL A 192 -10.60 0.22 1.80
N ALA A 193 -11.86 0.62 1.62
CA ALA A 193 -13.01 -0.23 1.94
C ALA A 193 -13.89 -0.57 0.73
N ASP A 194 -14.28 0.44 -0.04
CA ASP A 194 -15.12 0.25 -1.21
C ASP A 194 -14.38 0.77 -2.44
N ILE A 195 -14.43 0.01 -3.53
CA ILE A 195 -13.95 0.44 -4.84
C ILE A 195 -15.01 0.07 -5.87
N LYS A 196 -15.35 1.01 -6.73
CA LYS A 196 -16.27 0.82 -7.85
C LYS A 196 -15.67 1.43 -9.10
N LEU A 197 -15.49 0.62 -10.13
CA LEU A 197 -14.90 1.01 -11.42
C LEU A 197 -15.96 0.82 -12.51
N ASN A 198 -16.31 1.88 -13.25
CA ASN A 198 -17.40 1.86 -14.24
C ASN A 198 -18.70 1.24 -13.71
N GLY A 199 -19.08 1.57 -12.48
CA GLY A 199 -20.27 1.00 -11.85
C GLY A 199 -20.12 -0.42 -11.27
N MET A 200 -19.03 -1.14 -11.58
CA MET A 200 -18.79 -2.49 -11.08
C MET A 200 -18.02 -2.47 -9.76
N PRO A 201 -18.52 -3.14 -8.70
CA PRO A 201 -17.81 -3.24 -7.44
C PRO A 201 -16.57 -4.13 -7.58
N ILE A 202 -15.48 -3.73 -6.92
CA ILE A 202 -14.28 -4.54 -6.77
C ILE A 202 -14.32 -5.13 -5.37
N PHE A 203 -14.26 -6.45 -5.27
CA PHE A 203 -14.30 -7.15 -4.00
C PHE A 203 -12.90 -7.21 -3.40
N LEU A 204 -12.69 -6.47 -2.32
CA LEU A 204 -11.47 -6.53 -1.53
C LEU A 204 -11.47 -7.81 -0.70
N ARG A 205 -10.41 -8.59 -0.77
CA ARG A 205 -10.20 -9.79 0.05
C ARG A 205 -8.79 -10.30 -0.21
N PRO A 206 -8.23 -11.09 0.71
CA PRO A 206 -7.06 -11.90 0.43
C PRO A 206 -7.28 -12.66 -0.88
N ASP A 207 -6.35 -12.48 -1.81
CA ASP A 207 -6.41 -13.11 -3.13
C ASP A 207 -6.40 -14.64 -3.00
N SER A 208 -6.91 -15.30 -4.02
CA SER A 208 -6.88 -16.77 -4.08
C SER A 208 -5.45 -17.34 -4.14
N GLY A 209 -4.47 -16.53 -4.59
CA GLY A 209 -3.05 -16.88 -4.69
C GLY A 209 -2.22 -16.69 -3.41
N GLY A 210 -2.74 -16.01 -2.38
CA GLY A 210 -2.03 -15.72 -1.13
C GLY A 210 -1.06 -14.53 -1.17
N SER A 211 -1.04 -13.72 -2.23
CA SER A 211 -0.34 -12.43 -2.25
C SER A 211 -1.05 -11.40 -1.36
N GLY A 212 -0.28 -10.74 -0.49
CA GLY A 212 -0.81 -9.89 0.58
C GLY A 212 -1.12 -10.62 1.89
N ARG A 213 -0.77 -11.91 2.02
CA ARG A 213 -0.71 -12.57 3.34
C ARG A 213 0.49 -12.12 4.13
N ILE A 214 1.64 -11.95 3.48
CA ILE A 214 2.91 -11.58 4.12
C ILE A 214 3.19 -10.11 3.83
N ALA A 215 3.47 -9.35 4.88
CA ALA A 215 3.76 -7.93 4.85
C ALA A 215 5.11 -7.65 5.53
N LYS A 216 5.75 -6.54 5.13
CA LYS A 216 7.02 -6.08 5.71
C LYS A 216 6.94 -4.63 6.16
N ARG A 217 7.33 -4.34 7.41
CA ARG A 217 7.39 -2.97 7.92
C ARG A 217 8.83 -2.62 8.26
N SER A 218 9.40 -1.63 7.56
CA SER A 218 10.79 -1.23 7.71
C SER A 218 10.90 0.16 8.34
N VAL A 219 11.93 0.36 9.15
CA VAL A 219 12.28 1.66 9.74
C VAL A 219 13.78 1.84 9.70
N THR A 220 14.24 3.02 9.29
CA THR A 220 15.65 3.42 9.34
C THR A 220 15.80 4.72 10.09
N ALA A 221 16.87 4.85 10.87
CA ALA A 221 17.25 6.14 11.44
C ALA A 221 18.76 6.25 11.66
N THR A 222 19.25 7.49 11.66
CA THR A 222 20.69 7.77 11.72
C THR A 222 21.23 7.82 13.15
N THR A 223 20.47 8.40 14.09
CA THR A 223 20.93 8.72 15.45
C THR A 223 19.84 8.66 16.53
N SER A 224 18.67 8.06 16.28
CA SER A 224 17.56 8.05 17.25
C SER A 224 17.51 6.76 18.07
N ALA A 225 16.84 6.80 19.22
CA ALA A 225 16.37 5.57 19.85
C ALA A 225 15.39 4.83 18.93
N ILE A 226 15.37 3.50 19.02
CA ILE A 226 14.26 2.72 18.46
C ILE A 226 13.10 2.80 19.45
N ALA A 227 11.94 3.21 18.94
CA ALA A 227 10.63 3.11 19.57
C ALA A 227 9.62 2.84 18.44
N ASN A 228 9.62 1.61 17.93
CA ASN A 228 8.81 1.24 16.77
C ASN A 228 7.78 0.18 17.14
N THR A 229 6.54 0.40 16.72
CA THR A 229 5.41 -0.47 16.99
C THR A 229 4.92 -1.14 15.69
N LEU A 230 4.78 -2.46 15.72
CA LEU A 230 4.07 -3.23 14.73
C LEU A 230 2.66 -3.50 15.24
N ALA A 231 1.66 -2.90 14.60
CA ALA A 231 0.25 -3.06 14.96
C ALA A 231 -0.61 -3.20 13.70
N PRO A 232 -0.69 -4.39 13.07
CA PRO A 232 -1.39 -4.58 11.79
C PRO A 232 -2.91 -4.39 11.82
N LYS A 233 -3.49 -4.22 13.03
CA LYS A 233 -4.94 -4.06 13.29
C LYS A 233 -5.83 -5.21 12.77
N THR A 234 -5.23 -6.39 12.62
CA THR A 234 -5.87 -7.63 12.19
C THR A 234 -5.07 -8.80 12.78
N PRO A 235 -5.67 -9.96 13.07
CA PRO A 235 -4.90 -11.11 13.56
C PRO A 235 -3.69 -11.39 12.68
N PHE A 236 -2.53 -11.55 13.30
CA PHE A 236 -1.27 -11.65 12.58
C PHE A 236 -0.33 -12.68 13.21
N ARG A 237 0.59 -13.22 12.41
CA ARG A 237 1.69 -14.08 12.85
C ARG A 237 3.01 -13.39 12.57
N LEU A 238 3.86 -13.24 13.57
CA LEU A 238 5.22 -12.76 13.36
C LEU A 238 6.07 -13.84 12.68
N LEU A 239 6.76 -13.50 11.60
CA LEU A 239 7.58 -14.43 10.81
C LEU A 239 9.08 -14.17 10.99
N SER A 240 9.51 -12.91 11.00
CA SER A 240 10.89 -12.54 11.31
C SER A 240 11.00 -11.14 11.88
N PHE A 241 12.08 -10.91 12.61
CA PHE A 241 12.59 -9.59 12.93
C PHE A 241 14.06 -9.51 12.49
N ASP A 242 14.38 -8.44 11.77
CA ASP A 242 15.70 -8.16 11.22
C ASP A 242 16.15 -6.78 11.69
N ILE A 243 17.40 -6.64 12.13
CA ILE A 243 18.03 -5.34 12.39
C ILE A 243 19.48 -5.35 11.92
N GLU A 244 19.87 -4.26 11.27
CA GLU A 244 21.24 -3.92 10.90
C GLU A 244 21.63 -2.62 11.63
N ILE A 245 22.84 -2.58 12.18
CA ILE A 245 23.44 -1.47 12.91
C ILE A 245 24.79 -1.18 12.25
N ASN A 246 25.00 0.06 11.81
CA ASN A 246 26.18 0.45 11.04
C ASN A 246 27.52 0.20 11.77
N THR A 247 27.51 0.17 13.11
CA THR A 247 28.68 -0.06 13.95
C THR A 247 28.24 -0.62 15.28
N ALA A 248 28.91 -1.68 15.74
CA ALA A 248 28.55 -2.34 16.99
C ALA A 248 28.65 -1.39 18.19
N GLY A 249 27.73 -1.55 19.14
CA GLY A 249 27.68 -0.74 20.35
C GLY A 249 28.86 -1.01 21.29
N THR A 250 29.35 0.04 21.95
CA THR A 250 30.34 -0.07 23.03
C THR A 250 29.73 0.11 24.42
N THR A 251 28.46 0.52 24.47
CA THR A 251 27.64 0.70 25.67
C THR A 251 26.68 -0.47 25.83
N SER A 252 26.52 -0.95 27.05
CA SER A 252 25.62 -2.07 27.33
C SER A 252 24.18 -1.57 27.40
N GLU A 253 23.45 -1.74 26.32
CA GLU A 253 22.03 -1.44 26.19
C GLU A 253 21.33 -2.61 25.50
N SER A 254 20.02 -2.76 25.77
CA SER A 254 19.24 -3.89 25.27
C SER A 254 18.30 -3.41 24.18
N LEU A 255 18.28 -4.15 23.08
CA LEU A 255 17.20 -4.19 22.12
C LEU A 255 16.14 -5.16 22.64
N THR A 256 14.89 -4.74 22.72
CA THR A 256 13.78 -5.58 23.19
C THR A 256 12.66 -5.63 22.19
N ILE A 257 11.98 -6.78 22.12
CA ILE A 257 10.65 -6.90 21.50
C ILE A 257 9.68 -7.31 22.59
N THR A 258 8.63 -6.52 22.79
CA THR A 258 7.55 -6.81 23.74
C THR A 258 6.23 -6.93 23.01
N LYS A 259 5.37 -7.82 23.48
CA LYS A 259 3.94 -7.81 23.17
C LYS A 259 3.26 -6.85 24.15
N ASP A 260 2.59 -5.83 23.63
CA ASP A 260 1.53 -5.09 24.32
C ASP A 260 0.20 -5.75 23.97
N ALA A 261 -0.42 -6.39 24.96
CA ALA A 261 -1.58 -7.25 24.73
C ALA A 261 -2.89 -6.45 24.76
N LEU A 262 -3.79 -6.70 23.81
CA LEU A 262 -5.15 -6.12 23.83
C LEU A 262 -5.89 -6.47 25.12
N ALA A 263 -5.64 -7.66 25.67
CA ALA A 263 -6.22 -8.15 26.91
C ALA A 263 -5.75 -7.37 28.17
N GLY A 264 -4.83 -6.41 28.00
CA GLY A 264 -4.30 -5.52 29.02
C GLY A 264 -2.95 -5.97 29.58
N ALA A 265 -2.28 -5.04 30.27
CA ALA A 265 -0.86 -5.13 30.64
C ALA A 265 -0.42 -6.37 31.44
N THR A 266 -1.35 -7.06 32.09
CA THR A 266 -1.06 -8.35 32.77
C THR A 266 -0.64 -9.46 31.80
N TYR A 267 -1.00 -9.32 30.52
CA TYR A 267 -0.69 -10.26 29.45
C TYR A 267 0.46 -9.80 28.55
N ASP A 268 1.14 -8.72 28.91
CA ASP A 268 2.32 -8.24 28.18
C ASP A 268 3.47 -9.23 28.37
N VAL A 269 4.22 -9.47 27.30
CA VAL A 269 5.29 -10.47 27.30
C VAL A 269 6.54 -9.91 26.65
N LEU A 270 7.68 -10.10 27.30
CA LEU A 270 8.98 -9.92 26.67
C LEU A 270 9.26 -11.10 25.73
N ILE A 271 9.25 -10.83 24.42
CA ILE A 271 9.49 -11.83 23.37
C ILE A 271 10.99 -11.99 23.12
N LEU A 272 11.71 -10.88 23.04
CA LEU A 272 13.14 -10.84 22.75
C LEU A 272 13.83 -9.83 23.66
N THR A 273 15.01 -10.19 24.16
CA THR A 273 15.98 -9.24 24.68
C THR A 273 17.36 -9.59 24.15
N GLN A 274 18.05 -8.60 23.57
CA GLN A 274 19.38 -8.75 23.03
C GLN A 274 20.24 -7.57 23.46
N ASN A 275 21.33 -7.86 24.18
CA ASN A 275 22.35 -6.86 24.48
C ASN A 275 23.15 -6.56 23.22
N THR A 276 23.29 -5.28 22.85
CA THR A 276 23.98 -4.91 21.60
C THR A 276 25.51 -4.87 21.71
N LYS A 277 26.05 -4.92 22.94
CA LYS A 277 27.49 -4.92 23.24
C LYS A 277 28.06 -6.30 23.55
N THR A 278 27.27 -7.19 24.15
CA THR A 278 27.76 -8.50 24.65
C THR A 278 26.87 -9.66 24.18
N PRO A 279 27.23 -10.36 23.10
CA PRO A 279 28.31 -10.03 22.16
C PRO A 279 28.00 -8.73 21.41
N ALA A 280 29.05 -8.07 20.91
CA ALA A 280 28.89 -6.87 20.11
C ALA A 280 28.30 -7.29 18.75
N ILE A 281 27.12 -6.78 18.42
CA ILE A 281 26.43 -7.12 17.18
C ILE A 281 26.33 -5.91 16.26
N THR A 282 26.47 -6.17 14.97
CA THR A 282 26.09 -5.23 13.90
C THR A 282 24.83 -5.69 13.18
N SER A 283 24.44 -6.95 13.34
CA SER A 283 23.24 -7.49 12.71
C SER A 283 22.60 -8.55 13.60
N LEU A 284 21.28 -8.66 13.49
CA LEU A 284 20.50 -9.68 14.17
C LEU A 284 19.31 -10.07 13.28
N HIS A 285 19.19 -11.37 13.02
CA HIS A 285 18.03 -11.98 12.39
C HIS A 285 17.41 -12.96 13.40
N VAL A 286 16.13 -12.78 13.70
CA VAL A 286 15.36 -13.66 14.58
C VAL A 286 14.21 -14.26 13.78
N PRO A 287 14.27 -15.56 13.41
CA PRO A 287 13.15 -16.23 12.78
C PRO A 287 12.09 -16.59 13.81
N PHE A 288 10.84 -16.34 13.46
CA PHE A 288 9.65 -16.73 14.20
C PHE A 288 8.80 -17.69 13.35
N GLY A 289 7.49 -17.76 13.60
CA GLY A 289 6.57 -18.62 12.85
C GLY A 289 5.40 -19.11 13.70
N VAL A 290 5.04 -20.39 13.55
CA VAL A 290 3.97 -21.02 14.31
C VAL A 290 4.25 -20.90 15.82
N GLY A 291 3.26 -20.47 16.60
CA GLY A 291 3.38 -20.15 18.03
C GLY A 291 3.58 -18.66 18.32
N TYR A 292 3.75 -17.84 17.29
CA TYR A 292 3.84 -16.37 17.37
C TYR A 292 2.65 -15.73 16.66
N GLU A 293 1.45 -16.27 16.90
CA GLU A 293 0.17 -15.69 16.50
C GLU A 293 -0.35 -14.70 17.53
N TYR A 294 -0.90 -13.59 17.05
CA TYR A 294 -1.37 -12.45 17.84
C TYR A 294 -2.77 -12.04 17.38
N GLU A 295 -3.54 -11.46 18.31
CA GLU A 295 -4.86 -10.91 18.03
C GLU A 295 -4.75 -9.57 17.30
N GLY A 296 -5.82 -9.14 16.63
CA GLY A 296 -5.78 -7.92 15.83
C GLY A 296 -5.55 -6.63 16.63
N GLY A 297 -5.83 -6.62 17.92
CA GLY A 297 -5.52 -5.47 18.78
C GLY A 297 -4.19 -5.58 19.53
N ASP A 298 -3.45 -6.69 19.41
CA ASP A 298 -2.12 -6.80 20.00
C ASP A 298 -1.13 -5.92 19.21
N GLU A 299 -0.17 -5.35 19.91
CA GLU A 299 0.93 -4.58 19.33
C GLU A 299 2.28 -5.21 19.70
N LEU A 300 3.25 -5.16 18.80
CA LEU A 300 4.63 -5.54 19.10
C LEU A 300 5.53 -4.31 19.09
N ASP A 301 6.14 -4.02 20.22
CA ASP A 301 7.04 -2.88 20.37
C ASP A 301 8.49 -3.33 20.32
N CYS A 302 9.26 -2.71 19.44
CA CYS A 302 10.70 -2.76 19.44
C CYS A 302 11.26 -1.50 20.09
N ALA A 303 12.12 -1.69 21.09
CA ALA A 303 12.77 -0.59 21.80
C ALA A 303 14.28 -0.82 21.90
N TRP A 304 15.06 0.23 21.65
CA TRP A 304 16.51 0.25 21.86
C TRP A 304 16.95 1.70 22.13
N PRO A 305 17.55 2.01 23.30
CA PRO A 305 17.93 3.39 23.63
C PRO A 305 18.89 4.06 22.64
N ASN A 306 19.76 3.28 21.99
CA ASN A 306 20.75 3.76 21.01
C ASN A 306 21.52 5.02 21.47
N THR A 307 22.00 5.01 22.72
CA THR A 307 22.63 6.19 23.36
C THR A 307 23.91 6.63 22.66
N GLU A 308 24.49 5.78 21.83
CA GLU A 308 25.70 6.04 21.04
C GLU A 308 25.40 6.59 19.63
N ASN A 309 24.13 6.89 19.31
CA ASN A 309 23.71 7.47 18.04
C ASN A 309 24.13 6.64 16.82
N ARG A 310 23.95 5.32 16.88
CA ARG A 310 24.22 4.42 15.74
C ARG A 310 23.14 4.57 14.68
N THR A 311 23.54 4.42 13.42
CA THR A 311 22.60 4.30 12.31
C THR A 311 22.10 2.87 12.25
N TYR A 312 20.80 2.68 12.10
CA TYR A 312 20.19 1.36 12.01
C TYR A 312 19.10 1.31 10.95
N GLY A 313 18.83 0.07 10.52
CA GLY A 313 17.60 -0.31 9.81
C GLY A 313 17.01 -1.53 10.47
N LEU A 314 15.69 -1.56 10.67
CA LEU A 314 14.96 -2.74 11.15
C LEU A 314 13.84 -3.09 10.18
N THR A 315 13.48 -4.36 10.13
CA THR A 315 12.34 -4.87 9.36
C THR A 315 11.58 -5.92 10.17
N TRP A 316 10.27 -5.74 10.24
CA TRP A 316 9.34 -6.79 10.63
C TRP A 316 8.86 -7.54 9.40
N THR A 317 8.80 -8.87 9.46
CA THR A 317 8.03 -9.67 8.49
C THR A 317 6.92 -10.38 9.22
N TYR A 318 5.68 -10.24 8.77
CA TYR A 318 4.50 -10.81 9.43
C TYR A 318 3.45 -11.28 8.42
N GLN A 319 2.51 -12.08 8.90
CA GLN A 319 1.42 -12.63 8.10
C GLN A 319 0.05 -12.28 8.68
N THR A 320 -0.86 -11.66 7.93
CA THR A 320 -2.18 -11.22 8.44
C THR A 320 -3.36 -12.15 8.14
N VAL A 321 -3.10 -13.27 7.45
CA VAL A 321 -4.10 -14.28 7.09
C VAL A 321 -3.42 -15.66 7.11
N PHE A 322 -3.73 -16.49 8.10
CA PHE A 322 -3.13 -17.82 8.29
C PHE A 322 -4.16 -18.84 8.80
#